data_AF-A0AAJ7S7W7-F1
#
_entry.id   AF-A0AAJ7S7W7-F1
#
_cell.length_a   1.000
_cell.length_b   1.000
_cell.length_c   1.000
_cell.angle_alpha   90.00
_cell.angle_beta   90.00
_cell.angle_gamma   90.00
#
_symmetry.space_group_name_H-M   'P 1'
#
loop_
_entity.id
_entity.type
_entity.pdbx_description
1 polymer ?
#
loop_
_entity_poly.entity_id
_entity_poly.type
_entity_poly.pdbx_seq_one_letter_code
_entity_poly.pdbx_strand_id
1 'polypeptide(L)'
;MKLSENTENCKPEIANVCAPNGSSNDFQSRRVSKKKRTQRLYIVTTGLSNEDKSLVKSVVRALGSAKIEPNVTKNTTHVVTTGVRTINLLHGIIRGCWLVGLEWVLKSLESKEWLIPEDYEMAHFSKAVSENRKDRQLFGKSYIPELFTACGPMYIEKTTKIPFDALIDLVKAAGGCITNNPETAKILVGSGGLKETWILDCITSGELQSYNQYRHS
;
A
#
# COMPACT_ATOMS: atom_id res chain seq x y z
N MET A 1 -62.73 7.66 18.89
CA MET A 1 -63.58 8.15 20.00
C MET A 1 -63.66 7.04 21.04
N LYS A 2 -63.44 7.39 22.31
CA LYS A 2 -63.40 6.57 23.54
C LYS A 2 -62.05 5.94 23.95
N LEU A 3 -61.48 6.59 24.98
CA LEU A 3 -60.56 6.06 25.99
C LEU A 3 -61.29 5.07 26.94
N SER A 4 -60.52 4.19 27.58
CA SER A 4 -60.58 3.81 29.01
C SER A 4 -59.35 2.94 29.30
N GLU A 5 -58.31 3.46 29.96
CA GLU A 5 -58.14 3.51 31.42
C GLU A 5 -58.25 2.14 32.10
N ASN A 6 -57.13 1.68 32.67
CA ASN A 6 -57.13 0.96 33.92
C ASN A 6 -55.87 1.35 34.71
N THR A 7 -56.10 2.24 35.67
CA THR A 7 -55.23 2.60 36.78
C THR A 7 -55.63 1.77 37.99
N GLU A 8 -54.65 1.18 38.68
CA GLU A 8 -54.61 1.00 40.13
C GLU A 8 -53.20 0.51 40.49
N ASN A 9 -52.53 0.86 41.58
CA ASN A 9 -52.52 1.95 42.54
C ASN A 9 -51.41 1.53 43.54
N CYS A 10 -50.55 2.45 43.98
CA CYS A 10 -50.14 2.61 45.39
C CYS A 10 -49.08 3.72 45.55
N LYS A 11 -49.46 4.67 46.40
CA LYS A 11 -48.92 5.99 46.79
C LYS A 11 -47.91 5.87 47.99
N PRO A 12 -47.43 6.96 48.63
CA PRO A 12 -46.87 8.26 48.13
C PRO A 12 -45.61 8.73 48.94
N GLU A 13 -45.22 10.00 48.70
CA GLU A 13 -44.49 10.93 49.60
C GLU A 13 -42.95 10.77 49.68
N ILE A 14 -42.09 11.81 49.55
CA ILE A 14 -42.16 13.20 50.02
C ILE A 14 -41.48 14.15 49.00
N ALA A 15 -42.01 15.38 48.93
CA ALA A 15 -41.57 16.51 48.12
C ALA A 15 -40.17 17.07 48.48
N ASN A 16 -39.49 17.64 47.48
CA ASN A 16 -38.95 19.00 47.59
C ASN A 16 -38.63 19.58 46.20
N VAL A 17 -39.26 20.71 45.90
CA VAL A 17 -39.01 21.57 44.74
C VAL A 17 -37.88 22.53 45.10
N CYS A 18 -36.93 22.75 44.18
CA CYS A 18 -36.34 24.06 43.89
C CYS A 18 -35.53 24.03 42.58
N ALA A 19 -35.59 25.16 41.87
CA ALA A 19 -35.31 25.37 40.45
C ALA A 19 -33.80 25.39 40.07
N PRO A 20 -33.46 25.53 38.77
CA PRO A 20 -32.16 25.20 38.20
C PRO A 20 -31.16 26.35 38.33
N ASN A 21 -29.87 26.03 38.48
CA ASN A 21 -28.75 26.93 38.15
C ASN A 21 -27.54 26.10 37.75
N GLY A 22 -26.95 26.45 36.60
CA GLY A 22 -25.89 25.68 35.94
C GLY A 22 -24.51 25.79 36.60
N SER A 23 -23.65 24.83 36.24
CA SER A 23 -22.19 24.91 36.14
C SER A 23 -21.71 23.49 35.79
N SER A 24 -21.38 23.23 34.53
CA SER A 24 -20.01 23.20 33.98
C SER A 24 -19.12 22.09 34.54
N ASN A 25 -18.75 21.17 33.63
CA ASN A 25 -17.59 20.27 33.61
C ASN A 25 -17.48 19.19 34.68
N ASP A 26 -17.59 17.93 34.23
CA ASP A 26 -16.56 16.89 34.47
C ASP A 26 -16.88 15.58 33.73
N PHE A 27 -16.79 15.61 32.40
CA PHE A 27 -16.52 14.38 31.62
C PHE A 27 -15.01 14.30 31.41
N GLN A 28 -14.31 13.91 32.48
CA GLN A 28 -12.88 13.64 32.42
C GLN A 28 -12.67 12.37 31.58
N SER A 29 -12.50 12.58 30.28
CA SER A 29 -12.07 11.56 29.33
C SER A 29 -10.74 11.00 29.83
N ARG A 30 -10.81 9.81 30.43
CA ARG A 30 -9.63 8.99 30.70
C ARG A 30 -8.94 8.77 29.36
N ARG A 31 -7.91 9.58 29.08
CA ARG A 31 -6.95 9.33 28.01
C ARG A 31 -6.25 8.02 28.34
N VAL A 32 -6.87 6.91 27.91
CA VAL A 32 -6.15 5.65 27.75
C VAL A 32 -5.09 5.96 26.71
N SER A 33 -3.85 6.14 27.17
CA SER A 33 -2.69 6.17 26.29
C SER A 33 -2.69 4.84 25.54
N LYS A 34 -3.26 4.84 24.32
CA LYS A 34 -3.12 3.72 23.39
C LYS A 34 -1.61 3.59 23.18
N LYS A 35 -0.98 2.63 23.86
CA LYS A 35 0.37 2.18 23.51
C LYS A 35 0.31 1.89 22.00
N LYS A 36 0.89 2.77 21.18
CA LYS A 36 1.03 2.54 19.75
C LYS A 36 1.79 1.22 19.64
N ARG A 37 1.10 0.14 19.28
CA ARG A 37 1.77 -1.09 18.86
C ARG A 37 2.59 -0.68 17.64
N THR A 38 3.89 -0.49 17.83
CA THR A 38 4.83 -0.30 16.72
C THR A 38 4.76 -1.57 15.88
N GLN A 39 3.97 -1.51 14.81
CA GLN A 39 3.90 -2.59 13.84
C GLN A 39 5.30 -2.76 13.27
N ARG A 40 5.79 -4.00 13.23
CA ARG A 40 7.10 -4.29 12.69
C ARG A 40 7.14 -3.89 11.22
N LEU A 41 8.08 -3.01 10.86
CA LEU A 41 8.26 -2.59 9.48
C LEU A 41 9.02 -3.67 8.69
N TYR A 42 8.59 -3.93 7.47
CA TYR A 42 9.31 -4.72 6.49
C TYR A 42 9.72 -3.80 5.35
N ILE A 43 11.03 -3.59 5.21
CA ILE A 43 11.65 -2.59 4.35
C ILE A 43 12.41 -3.31 3.24
N VAL A 44 12.24 -2.85 2.01
CA VAL A 44 13.10 -3.20 0.87
C VAL A 44 13.80 -1.95 0.40
N THR A 45 15.08 -2.04 0.09
CA THR A 45 15.86 -0.94 -0.49
C THR A 45 16.13 -1.21 -1.97
N THR A 46 15.88 -0.25 -2.86
CA THR A 46 16.13 -0.42 -4.29
C THR A 46 16.63 0.86 -4.94
N GLY A 47 17.41 0.76 -6.02
CA GLY A 47 17.98 1.93 -6.71
C GLY A 47 18.97 2.77 -5.89
N LEU A 48 19.33 2.33 -4.68
CA LEU A 48 20.30 3.00 -3.79
C LEU A 48 21.74 2.56 -4.07
N SER A 49 22.69 3.46 -3.75
CA SER A 49 24.12 3.16 -3.65
C SER A 49 24.42 2.12 -2.56
N ASN A 50 25.63 1.57 -2.54
CA ASN A 50 26.00 0.60 -1.49
C ASN A 50 26.18 1.28 -0.14
N GLU A 51 26.62 2.53 -0.15
CA GLU A 51 26.75 3.43 0.99
C GLU A 51 25.37 3.68 1.62
N ASP A 52 24.38 4.09 0.81
CA ASP A 52 23.02 4.34 1.30
C ASP A 52 22.34 3.07 1.81
N LYS A 53 22.54 1.92 1.14
CA LYS A 53 22.04 0.63 1.64
C LYS A 53 22.64 0.29 3.01
N SER A 54 23.92 0.59 3.21
CA SER A 54 24.61 0.37 4.49
C SER A 54 24.12 1.32 5.56
N LEU A 55 23.83 2.56 5.20
CA LEU A 55 23.22 3.56 6.08
C LEU A 55 21.83 3.11 6.55
N VAL A 56 20.95 2.69 5.63
CA VAL A 56 19.61 2.17 5.97
C VAL A 56 19.71 0.96 6.93
N LYS A 57 20.66 0.04 6.69
CA LYS A 57 20.92 -1.10 7.59
C LYS A 57 21.31 -0.65 9.01
N SER A 58 22.17 0.35 9.11
CA SER A 58 22.61 0.91 10.40
C SER A 58 21.44 1.58 11.15
N VAL A 59 20.61 2.36 10.44
CA VAL A 59 19.42 2.99 11.04
C VAL A 59 18.40 1.96 11.51
N VAL A 60 18.12 0.93 10.70
CA VAL A 60 17.23 -0.17 11.09
C VAL A 60 17.72 -0.89 12.34
N ARG A 61 19.04 -1.07 12.48
CA ARG A 61 19.65 -1.65 13.69
C ARG A 61 19.50 -0.72 14.89
N ALA A 62 19.70 0.58 14.70
CA ALA A 62 19.64 1.58 15.77
C ALA A 62 18.21 1.79 16.31
N LEU A 63 17.21 1.92 15.43
CA LEU A 63 15.82 2.18 15.82
C LEU A 63 15.06 0.89 16.18
N GLY A 64 15.49 -0.26 15.68
CA GLY A 64 14.78 -1.52 15.83
C GLY A 64 13.39 -1.49 15.19
N SER A 65 12.53 -2.45 15.56
CA SER A 65 11.14 -2.58 15.05
C SER A 65 10.99 -2.63 13.52
N ALA A 66 12.08 -2.89 12.79
CA ALA A 66 12.10 -3.00 11.34
C ALA A 66 12.96 -4.19 10.90
N LYS A 67 12.70 -4.73 9.71
CA LYS A 67 13.46 -5.79 9.06
C LYS A 67 13.69 -5.42 7.60
N ILE A 68 14.93 -5.55 7.14
CA ILE A 68 15.26 -5.40 5.72
C ILE A 68 15.13 -6.76 5.02
N GLU A 69 14.47 -6.77 3.88
CA GLU A 69 14.33 -7.92 3.00
C GLU A 69 14.89 -7.60 1.60
N PRO A 70 15.38 -8.61 0.85
CA PRO A 70 15.99 -8.37 -0.45
C PRO A 70 14.96 -8.03 -1.55
N ASN A 71 13.76 -8.60 -1.45
CA ASN A 71 12.72 -8.50 -2.47
C ASN A 71 11.38 -8.12 -1.84
N VAL A 72 10.56 -7.41 -2.61
CA VAL A 72 9.20 -7.04 -2.20
C VAL A 72 8.30 -8.28 -2.16
N THR A 73 7.68 -8.51 -1.01
CA THR A 73 6.72 -9.59 -0.75
C THR A 73 5.37 -9.02 -0.31
N LYS A 74 4.37 -9.88 -0.11
CA LYS A 74 3.06 -9.49 0.46
C LYS A 74 3.15 -8.85 1.85
N ASN A 75 4.23 -9.12 2.60
CA ASN A 75 4.44 -8.58 3.94
C ASN A 75 5.21 -7.25 3.92
N THR A 76 5.88 -6.92 2.80
CA THR A 76 6.64 -5.68 2.67
C THR A 76 5.71 -4.49 2.85
N THR A 77 6.15 -3.55 3.68
CA THR A 77 5.38 -2.35 4.05
C THR A 77 5.94 -1.09 3.43
N HIS A 78 7.27 -1.03 3.27
CA HIS A 78 7.99 0.14 2.81
C HIS A 78 9.03 -0.26 1.76
N VAL A 79 9.18 0.58 0.74
CA VAL A 79 10.28 0.50 -0.22
C VAL A 79 11.01 1.84 -0.19
N VAL A 80 12.28 1.80 0.23
CA VAL A 80 13.17 2.96 0.22
C VAL A 80 13.88 3.00 -1.12
N THR A 81 13.73 4.09 -1.87
CA THR A 81 14.14 4.16 -3.27
C THR A 81 14.60 5.57 -3.68
N THR A 82 15.38 5.63 -4.76
CA THR A 82 15.70 6.87 -5.50
C THR A 82 14.70 7.20 -6.60
N GLY A 83 13.71 6.33 -6.82
CA GLY A 83 12.76 6.42 -7.94
C GLY A 83 13.23 5.70 -9.21
N VAL A 84 14.44 5.13 -9.23
CA VAL A 84 14.90 4.31 -10.37
C VAL A 84 13.97 3.11 -10.55
N ARG A 85 13.48 2.93 -11.79
CA ARG A 85 12.56 1.85 -12.13
C ARG A 85 13.23 0.49 -12.07
N THR A 86 13.01 -0.20 -10.96
CA THR A 86 13.49 -1.56 -10.67
C THR A 86 12.30 -2.50 -10.46
N ILE A 87 12.53 -3.82 -10.52
CA ILE A 87 11.49 -4.83 -10.25
C ILE A 87 10.89 -4.65 -8.84
N ASN A 88 11.73 -4.35 -7.84
CA ASN A 88 11.26 -4.07 -6.48
C ASN A 88 10.43 -2.78 -6.39
N LEU A 89 10.76 -1.74 -7.17
CA LEU A 89 9.91 -0.54 -7.23
C LEU A 89 8.52 -0.89 -7.77
N LEU A 90 8.47 -1.63 -8.89
CA LEU A 90 7.23 -2.02 -9.55
C LEU A 90 6.37 -2.92 -8.66
N HIS A 91 6.96 -3.91 -7.99
CA HIS A 91 6.24 -4.68 -6.97
C HIS A 91 5.78 -3.81 -5.79
N GLY A 92 6.56 -2.80 -5.40
CA GLY A 92 6.19 -1.83 -4.38
C GLY A 92 4.91 -1.09 -4.75
N ILE A 93 4.83 -0.59 -5.99
CA ILE A 93 3.64 0.07 -6.55
C ILE A 93 2.46 -0.90 -6.58
N ILE A 94 2.61 -2.08 -7.18
CA ILE A 94 1.56 -3.10 -7.28
C ILE A 94 0.99 -3.44 -5.90
N ARG A 95 1.86 -3.60 -4.91
CA ARG A 95 1.45 -4.00 -3.56
C ARG A 95 1.07 -2.82 -2.68
N GLY A 96 0.92 -1.59 -3.20
CA GLY A 96 0.57 -0.42 -2.39
C GLY A 96 1.49 -0.21 -1.18
N CYS A 97 2.80 -0.44 -1.35
CA CYS A 97 3.78 -0.15 -0.30
C CYS A 97 3.98 1.36 -0.16
N TRP A 98 4.43 1.82 1.00
CA TRP A 98 4.99 3.16 1.13
C TRP A 98 6.25 3.27 0.29
N LEU A 99 6.22 4.06 -0.78
CA LEU A 99 7.41 4.44 -1.53
C LEU A 99 7.96 5.74 -0.94
N VAL A 100 9.14 5.66 -0.34
CA VAL A 100 9.76 6.79 0.37
C VAL A 100 11.23 6.93 -0.02
N GLY A 101 11.76 8.14 0.10
CA GLY A 101 13.17 8.42 -0.11
C GLY A 101 14.06 8.07 1.10
N LEU A 102 15.38 8.18 0.91
CA LEU A 102 16.36 8.04 1.99
C LEU A 102 16.13 9.06 3.12
N GLU A 103 15.60 10.23 2.78
CA GLU A 103 15.26 11.28 3.74
C GLU A 103 14.37 10.79 4.89
N TRP A 104 13.33 9.99 4.61
CA TRP A 104 12.46 9.43 5.66
C TRP A 104 13.23 8.60 6.68
N VAL A 105 14.23 7.84 6.22
CA VAL A 105 15.09 7.01 7.08
C VAL A 105 15.97 7.89 7.95
N LEU A 106 16.56 8.94 7.38
CA LEU A 106 17.42 9.88 8.11
C LEU A 106 16.64 10.71 9.13
N LYS A 107 15.48 11.23 8.75
CA LYS A 107 14.59 11.95 9.68
C LYS A 107 14.07 11.06 10.80
N SER A 108 13.78 9.79 10.51
CA SER A 108 13.45 8.81 11.54
C SER A 108 14.60 8.58 12.52
N LEU A 109 15.85 8.55 12.04
CA LEU A 109 17.02 8.46 12.91
C LEU A 109 17.15 9.69 13.81
N GLU A 110 17.03 10.90 13.24
CA GLU A 110 17.07 12.17 13.98
C GLU A 110 16.01 12.22 15.09
N SER A 111 14.80 11.77 14.80
CA SER A 111 13.68 11.71 15.76
C SER A 111 13.75 10.53 16.73
N LYS A 112 14.71 9.60 16.56
CA LYS A 112 14.85 8.37 17.35
C LYS A 112 13.61 7.46 17.30
N GLU A 113 12.76 7.62 16.29
CA GLU A 113 11.57 6.80 16.04
C GLU A 113 11.21 6.79 14.55
N TRP A 114 10.52 5.74 14.09
CA TRP A 114 10.02 5.69 12.71
C TRP A 114 8.91 6.72 12.50
N LEU A 115 9.17 7.72 11.66
CA LEU A 115 8.22 8.79 11.35
C LEU A 115 7.05 8.27 10.50
N ILE A 116 5.96 9.03 10.51
CA ILE A 116 4.79 8.77 9.67
C ILE A 116 5.23 8.88 8.20
N PRO A 117 5.07 7.81 7.40
CA PRO A 117 5.60 7.76 6.04
C PRO A 117 4.82 8.63 5.03
N GLU A 118 3.58 9.00 5.31
CA GLU A 118 2.73 9.80 4.40
C GLU A 118 3.40 11.14 4.03
N ASP A 119 4.04 11.80 4.99
CA ASP A 119 4.72 13.09 4.78
C ASP A 119 5.97 12.97 3.89
N TYR A 120 6.42 11.74 3.61
CA TYR A 120 7.61 11.43 2.82
C TYR A 120 7.30 10.56 1.59
N GLU A 121 6.01 10.34 1.30
CA GLU A 121 5.58 9.52 0.17
C GLU A 121 6.03 10.17 -1.15
N MET A 122 6.61 9.37 -2.04
CA MET A 122 6.99 9.80 -3.39
C MET A 122 5.76 9.87 -4.31
N ALA A 123 4.68 10.54 -3.87
CA ALA A 123 3.41 10.63 -4.58
C ALA A 123 3.52 11.29 -5.96
N HIS A 124 4.50 12.17 -6.14
CA HIS A 124 4.80 12.83 -7.42
C HIS A 124 5.34 11.86 -8.49
N PHE A 125 5.77 10.66 -8.10
CA PHE A 125 6.30 9.66 -9.04
C PHE A 125 5.22 9.13 -9.99
N SER A 126 4.03 8.85 -9.45
CA SER A 126 2.84 8.43 -10.20
C SER A 126 1.63 8.37 -9.27
N LYS A 127 0.44 8.61 -9.82
CA LYS A 127 -0.83 8.43 -9.10
C LYS A 127 -1.00 7.02 -8.53
N ALA A 128 -0.48 6.01 -9.22
CA ALA A 128 -0.58 4.60 -8.82
C ALA A 128 0.07 4.34 -7.46
N VAL A 129 1.11 5.11 -7.10
CA VAL A 129 1.77 5.02 -5.79
C VAL A 129 0.76 5.28 -4.69
N SER A 130 0.09 6.44 -4.75
CA SER A 130 -0.83 6.86 -3.72
C SER A 130 -2.17 6.12 -3.78
N GLU A 131 -2.68 5.79 -4.97
CA GLU A 131 -3.95 5.05 -5.14
C GLU A 131 -3.84 3.63 -4.59
N ASN A 132 -2.87 2.83 -5.06
CA ASN A 132 -2.69 1.45 -4.59
C ASN A 132 -2.40 1.39 -3.09
N ARG A 133 -1.66 2.38 -2.55
CA ARG A 133 -1.37 2.46 -1.11
C ARG A 133 -2.62 2.84 -0.32
N LYS A 134 -3.52 3.70 -0.83
CA LYS A 134 -4.83 4.01 -0.20
C LYS A 134 -5.69 2.77 -0.13
N ASP A 135 -5.80 2.06 -1.24
CA ASP A 135 -6.56 0.82 -1.31
C ASP A 135 -6.01 -0.23 -0.35
N ARG A 136 -4.67 -0.38 -0.29
CA ARG A 136 -4.06 -1.30 0.68
C ARG A 136 -4.32 -0.91 2.13
N GLN A 137 -4.40 0.38 2.47
CA GLN A 137 -4.76 0.79 3.82
C GLN A 137 -6.24 0.48 4.14
N LEU A 138 -7.13 0.63 3.17
CA LEU A 138 -8.56 0.32 3.31
C LEU A 138 -8.80 -1.19 3.46
N PHE A 139 -8.18 -2.01 2.61
CA PHE A 139 -8.42 -3.45 2.55
C PHE A 139 -7.42 -4.29 3.38
N GLY A 140 -6.31 -3.70 3.81
CA GLY A 140 -5.29 -4.37 4.61
C GLY A 140 -4.74 -5.63 3.93
N LYS A 141 -4.97 -6.78 4.56
CA LYS A 141 -4.53 -8.09 4.02
C LYS A 141 -5.38 -8.59 2.85
N SER A 142 -6.58 -8.04 2.67
CA SER A 142 -7.50 -8.39 1.60
C SER A 142 -7.29 -7.53 0.35
N TYR A 143 -6.28 -6.67 0.34
CA TYR A 143 -5.92 -5.90 -0.85
C TYR A 143 -5.43 -6.84 -1.96
N ILE A 144 -6.11 -6.77 -3.10
CA ILE A 144 -5.80 -7.55 -4.31
C ILE A 144 -5.55 -6.56 -5.43
N PRO A 145 -4.35 -6.55 -6.04
CA PRO A 145 -4.09 -5.75 -7.23
C PRO A 145 -4.77 -6.36 -8.45
N GLU A 146 -5.43 -5.54 -9.27
CA GLU A 146 -6.30 -6.02 -10.37
C GLU A 146 -5.96 -5.41 -11.74
N LEU A 147 -4.83 -4.72 -11.87
CA LEU A 147 -4.43 -3.97 -13.07
C LEU A 147 -4.53 -4.81 -14.37
N PHE A 148 -4.14 -6.09 -14.33
CA PHE A 148 -4.17 -6.98 -15.50
C PHE A 148 -5.28 -8.03 -15.45
N THR A 149 -6.21 -7.98 -14.50
CA THR A 149 -7.27 -8.99 -14.33
C THR A 149 -8.13 -9.15 -15.59
N ALA A 150 -8.44 -8.03 -16.25
CA ALA A 150 -9.29 -8.02 -17.45
C ALA A 150 -8.53 -8.30 -18.77
N CYS A 151 -7.20 -8.48 -18.73
CA CYS A 151 -6.38 -8.67 -19.94
C CYS A 151 -6.52 -10.05 -20.59
N GLY A 152 -7.08 -11.03 -19.88
CA GLY A 152 -7.07 -12.44 -20.30
C GLY A 152 -5.67 -13.06 -20.28
N PRO A 153 -5.49 -14.26 -20.87
CA PRO A 153 -4.19 -14.93 -20.88
C PRO A 153 -3.12 -14.14 -21.64
N MET A 154 -1.99 -13.89 -20.98
CA MET A 154 -0.82 -13.21 -21.53
C MET A 154 0.30 -14.23 -21.77
N TYR A 155 0.93 -14.17 -22.94
CA TYR A 155 2.14 -14.94 -23.25
C TYR A 155 3.33 -13.99 -23.31
N ILE A 156 4.41 -14.37 -22.65
CA ILE A 156 5.66 -13.63 -22.63
C ILE A 156 6.72 -14.52 -23.27
N GLU A 157 7.42 -13.99 -24.26
CA GLU A 157 8.53 -14.69 -24.90
C GLU A 157 9.73 -14.79 -23.94
N LYS A 158 10.51 -15.86 -24.00
CA LYS A 158 11.66 -16.06 -23.09
C LYS A 158 12.89 -15.21 -23.45
N THR A 159 12.93 -14.70 -24.68
CA THR A 159 14.07 -13.97 -25.27
C THR A 159 14.04 -12.47 -24.96
N THR A 160 13.20 -12.05 -24.01
CA THR A 160 13.02 -10.65 -23.62
C THR A 160 14.27 -10.04 -23.00
N LYS A 161 14.41 -8.72 -23.12
CA LYS A 161 15.53 -7.98 -22.50
C LYS A 161 15.45 -7.94 -20.99
N ILE A 162 14.22 -7.92 -20.46
CA ILE A 162 13.95 -8.01 -19.03
C ILE A 162 13.88 -9.49 -18.66
N PRO A 163 14.45 -9.92 -17.52
CA PRO A 163 14.40 -11.33 -17.10
C PRO A 163 12.97 -11.88 -17.12
N PHE A 164 12.78 -13.00 -17.82
CA PHE A 164 11.48 -13.62 -18.05
C PHE A 164 10.70 -13.83 -16.75
N ASP A 165 11.32 -14.44 -15.74
CA ASP A 165 10.67 -14.72 -14.44
C ASP A 165 10.19 -13.44 -13.74
N ALA A 166 10.93 -12.33 -13.87
CA ALA A 166 10.53 -11.06 -13.29
C ALA A 166 9.27 -10.49 -13.95
N LEU A 167 9.13 -10.61 -15.27
CA LEU A 167 7.92 -10.18 -15.97
C LEU A 167 6.71 -11.03 -15.59
N ILE A 168 6.90 -12.35 -15.49
CA ILE A 168 5.87 -13.28 -15.05
C ILE A 168 5.38 -12.94 -13.64
N ASP A 169 6.32 -12.69 -12.72
CA ASP A 169 5.99 -12.34 -11.34
C ASP A 169 5.28 -10.99 -11.23
N LEU A 170 5.69 -9.99 -12.02
CA LEU A 170 5.01 -8.70 -12.08
C LEU A 170 3.57 -8.83 -12.59
N VAL A 171 3.36 -9.54 -13.69
CA VAL A 171 2.02 -9.74 -14.27
C VAL A 171 1.12 -10.46 -13.27
N LYS A 172 1.59 -11.57 -12.67
CA LYS A 172 0.84 -12.30 -11.65
C LYS A 172 0.54 -11.45 -10.41
N ALA A 173 1.51 -10.68 -9.93
CA ALA A 173 1.32 -9.82 -8.77
C ALA A 173 0.27 -8.74 -9.02
N ALA A 174 0.12 -8.30 -10.28
CA ALA A 174 -0.84 -7.30 -10.72
C ALA A 174 -2.19 -7.91 -11.19
N GLY A 175 -2.46 -9.19 -10.86
CA GLY A 175 -3.74 -9.85 -11.15
C GLY A 175 -3.84 -10.49 -12.54
N GLY A 176 -2.77 -10.46 -13.33
CA GLY A 176 -2.76 -10.99 -14.70
C GLY A 176 -2.62 -12.51 -14.77
N CYS A 177 -3.12 -13.07 -15.87
CA CYS A 177 -3.04 -14.50 -16.18
C CYS A 177 -1.91 -14.77 -17.18
N ILE A 178 -1.10 -15.80 -16.93
CA ILE A 178 -0.02 -16.23 -17.83
C ILE A 178 -0.41 -17.52 -18.54
N THR A 179 -0.14 -17.60 -19.85
CA THR A 179 -0.21 -18.84 -20.64
C THR A 179 1.14 -19.18 -21.24
N ASN A 180 1.40 -20.48 -21.40
CA ASN A 180 2.56 -21.00 -22.12
C ASN A 180 2.25 -21.26 -23.61
N ASN A 181 0.98 -21.14 -24.03
CA ASN A 181 0.57 -21.32 -25.42
C ASN A 181 0.28 -19.95 -26.07
N PRO A 182 1.12 -19.49 -27.01
CA PRO A 182 0.93 -18.20 -27.68
C PRO A 182 -0.37 -18.12 -28.49
N GLU A 183 -0.90 -19.23 -29.01
CA GLU A 183 -2.14 -19.24 -29.80
C GLU A 183 -3.38 -18.92 -28.95
N THR A 184 -3.32 -19.21 -27.65
CA THR A 184 -4.41 -18.92 -26.70
C THR A 184 -4.30 -17.53 -26.06
N ALA A 185 -3.19 -16.84 -26.30
CA ALA A 185 -2.90 -15.57 -25.66
C ALA A 185 -3.73 -14.43 -26.26
N LYS A 186 -4.30 -13.60 -25.38
CA LYS A 186 -4.92 -12.32 -25.76
C LYS A 186 -3.90 -11.21 -25.92
N ILE A 187 -2.79 -11.30 -25.19
CA ILE A 187 -1.66 -10.38 -25.27
C ILE A 187 -0.38 -11.18 -25.46
N LEU A 188 0.38 -10.84 -26.49
CA LEU A 188 1.71 -11.38 -26.76
C LEU A 188 2.74 -10.30 -26.40
N VAL A 189 3.74 -10.66 -25.59
CA VAL A 189 4.85 -9.77 -25.21
C VAL A 189 6.15 -10.40 -25.68
N GLY A 190 6.96 -9.66 -26.45
CA GLY A 190 8.15 -10.16 -27.12
C GLY A 190 8.19 -9.74 -28.59
N SER A 191 9.06 -10.40 -29.36
CA SER A 191 9.40 -10.02 -30.73
C SER A 191 8.19 -9.95 -31.67
N GLY A 192 7.24 -10.86 -31.53
CA GLY A 192 6.00 -10.92 -32.33
C GLY A 192 4.82 -10.14 -31.74
N GLY A 193 5.01 -9.31 -30.71
CA GLY A 193 3.93 -8.68 -29.97
C GLY A 193 4.27 -7.29 -29.46
N LEU A 194 3.94 -7.05 -28.19
CA LEU A 194 4.25 -5.80 -27.49
C LEU A 194 5.66 -5.88 -26.88
N LYS A 195 6.34 -4.73 -26.86
CA LYS A 195 7.54 -4.52 -26.05
C LYS A 195 7.23 -4.77 -24.57
N GLU A 196 8.20 -5.31 -23.86
CA GLU A 196 8.10 -5.63 -22.43
C GLU A 196 7.91 -4.39 -21.56
N THR A 197 8.35 -3.23 -22.06
CA THR A 197 8.12 -1.93 -21.42
C THR A 197 6.63 -1.62 -21.27
N TRP A 198 5.74 -2.22 -22.08
CA TRP A 198 4.29 -2.08 -21.91
C TRP A 198 3.85 -2.51 -20.52
N ILE A 199 4.31 -3.67 -20.04
CA ILE A 199 4.01 -4.18 -18.69
C ILE A 199 4.50 -3.18 -17.64
N LEU A 200 5.74 -2.72 -17.76
CA LEU A 200 6.35 -1.83 -16.78
C LEU A 200 5.64 -0.47 -16.72
N ASP A 201 5.29 0.08 -17.87
CA ASP A 201 4.64 1.38 -17.98
C ASP A 201 3.21 1.31 -17.47
N CYS A 202 2.48 0.22 -17.75
CA CYS A 202 1.15 -0.01 -17.16
C CYS A 202 1.21 -0.02 -15.62
N ILE A 203 2.19 -0.73 -15.05
CA ILE A 203 2.37 -0.78 -13.59
C ILE A 203 2.76 0.59 -13.05
N THR A 204 3.64 1.30 -13.76
CA THR A 204 4.13 2.61 -13.33
C THR A 204 3.00 3.64 -13.30
N SER A 205 2.15 3.68 -14.33
CA SER A 205 1.02 4.62 -14.41
C SER A 205 -0.22 4.17 -13.61
N GLY A 206 -0.35 2.87 -13.34
CA GLY A 206 -1.56 2.28 -12.77
C GLY A 206 -2.67 2.06 -13.79
N GLU A 207 -2.37 2.17 -15.09
CA GLU A 207 -3.37 2.09 -16.18
C GLU A 207 -2.88 1.24 -17.34
N LEU A 208 -3.80 0.54 -18.00
CA LEU A 208 -3.49 -0.17 -19.24
C LEU A 208 -3.10 0.81 -20.35
N GLN A 209 -1.87 0.70 -20.84
CA GLN A 209 -1.34 1.57 -21.89
C GLN A 209 -1.83 1.14 -23.28
N SER A 210 -1.92 2.09 -24.20
CA SER A 210 -2.30 1.81 -25.59
C SER A 210 -1.25 0.96 -26.31
N TYR A 211 -1.68 -0.13 -26.94
CA TYR A 211 -0.77 -1.09 -27.61
C TYR A 211 0.06 -0.46 -28.74
N ASN A 212 -0.47 0.55 -29.42
CA ASN A 212 0.16 1.13 -30.62
C ASN A 212 1.57 1.67 -30.34
N GLN A 213 1.81 2.22 -29.15
CA GLN A 213 3.11 2.78 -28.75
C GLN A 213 4.16 1.71 -28.44
N TYR A 214 3.73 0.46 -28.24
CA TYR A 214 4.57 -0.64 -27.77
C TYR A 214 4.76 -1.72 -28.81
N ARG A 215 4.19 -1.60 -30.00
CA ARG A 215 4.54 -2.49 -31.09
C ARG A 215 5.97 -2.24 -31.55
N HIS A 216 6.61 -3.29 -32.05
CA HIS A 216 7.85 -3.17 -32.79
C HIS A 216 7.56 -2.48 -34.13
N SER A 217 8.40 -1.51 -34.48
CA SER A 217 8.37 -0.81 -35.78
C SER A 217 8.80 -1.75 -36.90
#